data_AF-A0A345C000-F1
#
_entry.id   AF-A0A345C000-F1
#
_cell.length_a   1.000
_cell.length_b   1.000
_cell.length_c   1.000
_cell.angle_alpha   90.00
_cell.angle_beta   90.00
_cell.angle_gamma   90.00
#
_symmetry.space_group_name_H-M   'P 1'
#
loop_
_entity.id
_entity.type
_entity.pdbx_description
1 polymer ?
#
loop_
_entity_poly.entity_id
_entity_poly.type
_entity_poly.pdbx_seq_one_letter_code
_entity_poly.pdbx_strand_id
1 'polypeptide(L)'
;MWGLLRLTNKKAMPKDLTVYQDLGIKTDSHPFKSCLNAGLLNDVDEFFVKEVQEYWKRNYGKSVDPVLNIAFMNLTGIKDNRITPRQVLRKKILPLFNDYDMSIGYKDKNLYDVMINPTRSPKTVLKNINGNYFDTNNNSVDTASANKLLLEHNSDLIIKPSRTNNGKRIVKLKVEDENIYLDGEDVTIHHLEEMYAKNFIVQEAIEQHSSMAVPHPSSVNTLRLYTFRWKQGIKYLPSFARFGGNNHINDNTGTGGLCLGITDTGKFLNVAVDDDMRTYTHHPTTGYCFADLNPIPNFDEVKQFVKDCHKNILHLDVISWDIAISSDGKPIFIEANFSGPLWLGQFITQQPPFGDFTEEVLQHVSDKLKTIQPKLMKKDRLKKQKKEMKETRGQVDELKAQNKELKEMLKKKDKEL
;
A
#
# COMPACT_ATOMS: atom_id res chain seq x y z
N MET A 1 20.01 18.94 26.63
CA MET A 1 19.38 20.27 26.50
C MET A 1 19.89 20.91 25.20
N TRP A 2 19.40 20.43 24.07
CA TRP A 2 19.58 21.02 22.74
C TRP A 2 18.22 20.86 22.04
N GLY A 3 17.64 21.97 21.62
CA GLY A 3 16.22 22.09 21.29
C GLY A 3 15.83 21.28 20.06
N LEU A 4 14.85 20.39 20.23
CA LEU A 4 14.01 19.96 19.12
C LEU A 4 13.35 21.21 18.53
N LEU A 5 13.74 21.59 17.31
CA LEU A 5 12.91 22.45 16.47
C LEU A 5 11.63 21.67 16.15
N ARG A 6 10.61 21.84 17.01
CA ARG A 6 9.22 21.57 16.67
C ARG A 6 8.80 22.53 15.56
N LEU A 7 8.91 22.12 14.31
CA LEU A 7 8.29 22.81 13.18
C LEU A 7 6.95 22.19 12.79
N THR A 8 6.02 22.02 13.73
CA THR A 8 4.61 21.82 13.37
C THR A 8 3.69 22.36 14.47
N ASN A 9 3.41 23.66 14.42
CA ASN A 9 2.14 24.19 14.93
C ASN A 9 1.82 25.52 14.24
N LYS A 10 1.44 25.44 12.96
CA LYS A 10 0.61 26.47 12.34
C LYS A 10 -0.73 25.82 12.00
N LYS A 11 -1.79 26.20 12.70
CA LYS A 11 -3.15 26.14 12.15
C LYS A 11 -3.05 26.77 10.76
N ALA A 12 -3.28 26.00 9.71
CA ALA A 12 -3.33 26.54 8.36
C ALA A 12 -4.33 27.70 8.37
N MET A 13 -3.85 28.91 8.06
CA MET A 13 -4.74 30.04 7.80
C MET A 13 -5.75 29.61 6.73
N PRO A 14 -7.01 30.09 6.78
CA PRO A 14 -7.93 29.85 5.68
C PRO A 14 -7.35 30.56 4.45
N LYS A 15 -6.62 29.80 3.63
CA LYS A 15 -6.26 30.24 2.30
C LYS A 15 -7.56 30.42 1.55
N ASP A 16 -7.64 31.51 0.82
CA ASP A 16 -8.69 31.67 -0.16
C ASP A 16 -8.67 30.45 -1.09
N LEU A 17 -9.72 29.64 -1.01
CA LEU A 17 -9.80 28.38 -1.73
C LEU A 17 -10.05 28.61 -3.23
N THR A 18 -10.47 29.83 -3.61
CA THR A 18 -10.77 30.20 -5.00
C THR A 18 -9.54 30.03 -5.89
N VAL A 19 -8.35 30.42 -5.42
CA VAL A 19 -7.07 30.23 -6.14
C VAL A 19 -6.88 28.78 -6.59
N TYR A 20 -7.23 27.81 -5.74
CA TYR A 20 -7.12 26.39 -6.10
C TYR A 20 -8.25 25.95 -7.04
N GLN A 21 -9.47 26.45 -6.81
CA GLN A 21 -10.63 26.10 -7.62
C GLN A 21 -10.47 26.58 -9.07
N ASP A 22 -9.92 27.78 -9.27
CA ASP A 22 -9.64 28.36 -10.59
C ASP A 22 -8.60 27.56 -11.37
N LEU A 23 -7.71 26.85 -10.65
CA LEU A 23 -6.73 25.91 -11.22
C LEU A 23 -7.30 24.50 -11.44
N GLY A 24 -8.60 24.30 -11.24
CA GLY A 24 -9.29 23.02 -11.45
C GLY A 24 -9.05 22.00 -10.34
N ILE A 25 -8.59 22.42 -9.15
CA ILE A 25 -8.31 21.55 -8.02
C ILE A 25 -9.59 21.29 -7.21
N LYS A 26 -9.81 20.03 -6.83
CA LYS A 26 -10.96 19.64 -6.00
C LYS A 26 -10.66 19.85 -4.53
N THR A 27 -11.02 21.03 -4.01
CA THR A 27 -10.72 21.47 -2.64
C THR A 27 -11.47 20.67 -1.55
N ASP A 28 -12.53 19.94 -1.90
CA ASP A 28 -13.24 19.04 -1.00
C ASP A 28 -12.57 17.66 -0.87
N SER A 29 -11.63 17.35 -1.74
CA SER A 29 -11.02 16.03 -1.88
C SER A 29 -10.03 15.72 -0.74
N HIS A 30 -9.91 14.43 -0.40
CA HIS A 30 -8.94 13.98 0.60
C HIS A 30 -7.49 14.30 0.21
N PRO A 31 -7.02 14.10 -1.05
CA PRO A 31 -5.67 14.50 -1.44
C PRO A 31 -5.38 15.97 -1.19
N PHE A 32 -6.31 16.86 -1.54
CA PHE A 32 -6.16 18.30 -1.29
C PHE A 32 -6.00 18.61 0.20
N LYS A 33 -6.92 18.13 1.04
CA LYS A 33 -6.88 18.38 2.49
C LYS A 33 -5.58 17.87 3.13
N SER A 34 -5.13 16.69 2.70
CA SER A 34 -3.86 16.09 3.17
C SER A 34 -2.65 16.93 2.76
N CYS A 35 -2.54 17.32 1.48
CA CYS A 35 -1.42 18.14 1.01
C CYS A 35 -1.43 19.54 1.62
N LEU A 36 -2.62 20.14 1.79
CA LEU A 36 -2.77 21.45 2.41
C LEU A 36 -2.31 21.43 3.88
N ASN A 37 -2.74 20.42 4.65
CA ASN A 37 -2.37 20.27 6.05
C ASN A 37 -0.86 20.00 6.22
N ALA A 38 -0.24 19.32 5.25
CA ALA A 38 1.21 19.10 5.20
C ALA A 38 2.00 20.34 4.74
N GLY A 39 1.34 21.44 4.36
CA GLY A 39 2.00 22.64 3.84
C GLY A 39 2.54 22.51 2.43
N LEU A 40 2.19 21.43 1.70
CA LEU A 40 2.71 21.13 0.36
C LEU A 40 1.99 21.91 -0.76
N LEU A 41 1.08 22.81 -0.42
CA LEU A 41 0.36 23.65 -1.38
C LEU A 41 0.66 25.13 -1.15
N ASN A 42 1.80 25.46 -0.53
CA ASN A 42 2.18 26.83 -0.19
C ASN A 42 2.60 27.63 -1.41
N ASP A 43 3.35 27.01 -2.32
CA ASP A 43 3.82 27.65 -3.52
C ASP A 43 3.08 27.08 -4.73
N VAL A 44 2.34 27.95 -5.42
CA VAL A 44 1.55 27.59 -6.60
C VAL A 44 2.14 28.29 -7.81
N ASP A 45 2.66 27.50 -8.74
CA ASP A 45 3.14 27.98 -10.03
C ASP A 45 2.06 27.72 -11.10
N GLU A 46 1.33 28.76 -11.48
CA GLU A 46 0.24 28.66 -12.45
C GLU A 46 0.71 28.24 -13.85
N PHE A 47 1.93 28.61 -14.23
CA PHE A 47 2.50 28.21 -15.52
C PHE A 47 2.76 26.71 -15.54
N PHE A 48 3.38 26.19 -14.49
CA PHE A 48 3.57 24.75 -14.34
C PHE A 48 2.23 23.99 -14.29
N VAL A 49 1.21 24.53 -13.62
CA VAL A 49 -0.13 23.92 -13.65
C VAL A 49 -0.69 23.85 -15.07
N LYS A 50 -0.52 24.89 -15.89
CA LYS A 50 -0.95 24.86 -17.31
C LYS A 50 -0.18 23.79 -18.10
N GLU A 51 1.14 23.68 -17.93
CA GLU A 51 1.95 22.63 -18.56
C GLU A 51 1.48 21.23 -18.18
N VAL A 52 1.12 21.00 -16.91
CA VAL A 52 0.52 19.74 -16.44
C VAL A 52 -0.79 19.47 -17.18
N GLN A 53 -1.69 20.46 -17.29
CA GLN A 53 -2.96 20.26 -17.99
C GLN A 53 -2.77 19.93 -19.47
N GLU A 54 -1.84 20.59 -20.15
CA GLU A 54 -1.53 20.34 -21.56
C GLU A 54 -0.91 18.96 -21.77
N TYR A 55 0.06 18.59 -20.93
CA TYR A 55 0.67 17.25 -20.95
C TYR A 55 -0.39 16.15 -20.81
N TRP A 56 -1.29 16.28 -19.85
CA TRP A 56 -2.34 15.30 -19.59
C TRP A 56 -3.41 15.28 -20.68
N LYS A 57 -3.81 16.44 -21.24
CA LYS A 57 -4.70 16.48 -22.41
C LYS A 57 -4.08 15.77 -23.60
N ARG A 58 -2.80 16.00 -23.89
CA ARG A 58 -2.09 15.38 -25.02
C ARG A 58 -1.94 13.87 -24.86
N ASN A 59 -1.51 13.41 -23.69
CA ASN A 59 -1.13 12.01 -23.47
C ASN A 59 -2.25 11.12 -22.92
N TYR A 60 -3.24 11.69 -22.23
CA TYR A 60 -4.35 10.96 -21.62
C TYR A 60 -5.72 11.39 -22.15
N GLY A 61 -5.77 12.40 -23.04
CA GLY A 61 -7.00 12.92 -23.65
C GLY A 61 -7.85 13.82 -22.75
N LYS A 62 -7.45 14.04 -21.50
CA LYS A 62 -8.20 14.86 -20.52
C LYS A 62 -7.26 15.58 -19.56
N SER A 63 -7.68 16.76 -19.12
CA SER A 63 -7.10 17.44 -17.95
C SER A 63 -7.28 16.61 -16.68
N VAL A 64 -6.45 16.89 -15.68
CA VAL A 64 -6.48 16.22 -14.37
C VAL A 64 -6.41 17.20 -13.22
N ASP A 65 -6.76 16.75 -12.03
CA ASP A 65 -6.54 17.52 -10.80
C ASP A 65 -5.02 17.61 -10.51
N PRO A 66 -4.40 18.81 -10.58
CA PRO A 66 -2.95 18.99 -10.50
C PRO A 66 -2.42 19.00 -9.05
N VAL A 67 -3.26 18.75 -8.04
CA VAL A 67 -2.90 18.87 -6.63
C VAL A 67 -1.65 18.06 -6.24
N LEU A 68 -1.46 16.86 -6.82
CA LEU A 68 -0.27 16.06 -6.53
C LEU A 68 0.97 16.58 -7.25
N ASN A 69 0.85 17.21 -8.41
CA ASN A 69 1.98 17.84 -9.11
C ASN A 69 2.50 19.04 -8.32
N ILE A 70 1.59 19.88 -7.81
CA ILE A 70 1.95 21.02 -6.95
C ILE A 70 2.61 20.52 -5.67
N ALA A 71 2.00 19.53 -5.00
CA ALA A 71 2.54 18.95 -3.78
C ALA A 71 3.91 18.32 -4.00
N PHE A 72 4.11 17.63 -5.12
CA PHE A 72 5.38 17.03 -5.49
C PHE A 72 6.46 18.09 -5.70
N MET A 73 6.14 19.17 -6.42
CA MET A 73 7.05 20.30 -6.63
C MET A 73 7.43 20.97 -5.30
N ASN A 74 6.47 21.22 -4.41
CA ASN A 74 6.75 21.83 -3.10
C ASN A 74 7.59 20.91 -2.21
N LEU A 75 7.43 19.58 -2.32
CA LEU A 75 8.19 18.61 -1.53
C LEU A 75 9.62 18.42 -2.05
N THR A 76 9.81 18.37 -3.37
CA THR A 76 11.05 17.90 -4.00
C THR A 76 11.83 19.01 -4.71
N GLY A 77 11.20 20.14 -5.01
CA GLY A 77 11.72 21.17 -5.90
C GLY A 77 11.63 20.82 -7.39
N ILE A 78 11.13 19.63 -7.75
CA ILE A 78 11.11 19.13 -9.13
C ILE A 78 9.75 19.38 -9.77
N LYS A 79 9.75 19.99 -10.97
CA LYS A 79 8.58 20.12 -11.83
C LYS A 79 8.47 18.91 -12.76
N ASP A 80 7.63 17.94 -12.39
CA ASP A 80 7.35 16.76 -13.23
C ASP A 80 5.85 16.70 -13.61
N ASN A 81 5.56 16.80 -14.90
CA ASN A 81 4.20 16.73 -15.44
C ASN A 81 3.62 15.30 -15.46
N ARG A 82 4.48 14.28 -15.31
CA ARG A 82 4.14 12.84 -15.33
C ARG A 82 3.56 12.34 -14.01
N ILE A 83 3.63 13.15 -12.94
CA ILE A 83 3.03 12.79 -11.65
C ILE A 83 1.55 12.50 -11.85
N THR A 84 1.16 11.29 -11.45
CA THR A 84 -0.13 10.72 -11.73
C THR A 84 -1.08 10.91 -10.56
N PRO A 85 -2.27 11.49 -10.78
CA PRO A 85 -3.28 11.63 -9.75
C PRO A 85 -3.73 10.28 -9.18
N ARG A 86 -3.86 10.21 -7.85
CA ARG A 86 -4.30 9.00 -7.13
C ARG A 86 -5.58 8.37 -7.68
N GLN A 87 -6.55 9.20 -8.09
CA GLN A 87 -7.81 8.70 -8.64
C GLN A 87 -7.64 8.06 -10.03
N VAL A 88 -6.74 8.59 -10.86
CA VAL A 88 -6.44 8.03 -12.19
C VAL A 88 -5.74 6.69 -12.02
N LEU A 89 -4.70 6.59 -11.16
CA LEU A 89 -4.07 5.31 -10.83
C LEU A 89 -5.10 4.28 -10.34
N ARG A 90 -5.87 4.63 -9.30
CA ARG A 90 -6.75 3.70 -8.60
C ARG A 90 -7.96 3.25 -9.42
N LYS A 91 -8.52 4.11 -10.27
CA LYS A 91 -9.81 3.86 -10.94
C LYS A 91 -9.69 3.62 -12.44
N LYS A 92 -8.55 3.93 -13.05
CA LYS A 92 -8.39 3.89 -14.52
C LYS A 92 -7.20 3.06 -14.94
N ILE A 93 -6.01 3.37 -14.43
CA ILE A 93 -4.78 2.67 -14.84
C ILE A 93 -4.71 1.26 -14.24
N LEU A 94 -4.65 1.13 -12.91
CA LEU A 94 -4.46 -0.18 -12.28
C LEU A 94 -5.57 -1.18 -12.60
N PRO A 95 -6.87 -0.81 -12.63
CA PRO A 95 -7.92 -1.77 -12.98
C PRO A 95 -7.97 -2.15 -14.46
N LEU A 96 -7.20 -1.49 -15.32
CA LEU A 96 -7.00 -1.93 -16.70
C LEU A 96 -5.91 -3.01 -16.79
N PHE A 97 -4.89 -2.90 -15.93
CA PHE A 97 -3.72 -3.79 -15.88
C PHE A 97 -3.87 -4.99 -14.94
N ASN A 98 -4.78 -4.92 -13.98
CA ASN A 98 -4.96 -5.95 -12.97
C ASN A 98 -6.39 -6.48 -12.98
N ASP A 99 -6.55 -7.78 -13.19
CA ASP A 99 -7.80 -8.47 -12.89
C ASP A 99 -7.98 -8.64 -11.37
N TYR A 100 -8.71 -7.69 -10.79
CA TYR A 100 -8.95 -7.69 -9.36
C TYR A 100 -9.86 -8.79 -8.84
N ASP A 101 -10.58 -9.52 -9.69
CA ASP A 101 -11.31 -10.71 -9.21
C ASP A 101 -10.31 -11.83 -8.91
N MET A 102 -9.30 -12.00 -9.76
CA MET A 102 -8.23 -12.98 -9.56
C MET A 102 -7.29 -12.60 -8.41
N SER A 103 -7.16 -11.30 -8.09
CA SER A 103 -6.33 -10.84 -6.98
C SER A 103 -6.70 -11.42 -5.61
N ILE A 104 -7.94 -11.92 -5.43
CA ILE A 104 -8.38 -12.53 -4.18
C ILE A 104 -7.67 -13.87 -3.94
N GLY A 105 -7.52 -14.69 -4.99
CA GLY A 105 -6.85 -15.99 -4.90
C GLY A 105 -5.36 -15.83 -4.59
N TYR A 106 -4.68 -14.89 -5.25
CA TYR A 106 -3.28 -14.59 -5.00
C TYR A 106 -2.99 -13.92 -3.65
N LYS A 107 -4.01 -13.58 -2.85
CA LYS A 107 -3.84 -12.84 -1.60
C LYS A 107 -3.61 -13.74 -0.39
N ASP A 108 -4.07 -15.00 -0.44
CA ASP A 108 -3.95 -15.92 0.69
C ASP A 108 -2.50 -16.37 0.87
N LYS A 109 -1.87 -15.95 1.96
CA LYS A 109 -0.46 -16.25 2.28
C LYS A 109 -0.19 -17.74 2.36
N ASN A 110 -1.21 -18.54 2.69
CA ASN A 110 -1.09 -20.01 2.74
C ASN A 110 -0.86 -20.65 1.36
N LEU A 111 -1.14 -19.92 0.27
CA LEU A 111 -1.02 -20.42 -1.11
C LEU A 111 0.22 -19.85 -1.83
N TYR A 112 1.08 -19.10 -1.16
CA TYR A 112 2.22 -18.46 -1.82
C TYR A 112 3.24 -19.44 -2.38
N ASP A 113 3.52 -20.53 -1.67
CA ASP A 113 4.36 -21.64 -2.12
C ASP A 113 3.83 -22.33 -3.38
N VAL A 114 2.51 -22.39 -3.54
CA VAL A 114 1.87 -22.99 -4.71
C VAL A 114 1.74 -21.99 -5.88
N MET A 115 1.23 -20.79 -5.59
CA MET A 115 0.81 -19.83 -6.61
C MET A 115 1.92 -18.90 -7.08
N ILE A 116 2.87 -18.57 -6.20
CA ILE A 116 4.00 -17.68 -6.49
C ILE A 116 5.29 -18.49 -6.55
N ASN A 117 5.39 -19.55 -5.74
CA ASN A 117 6.53 -20.46 -5.62
C ASN A 117 7.88 -19.71 -5.57
N PRO A 118 8.05 -18.77 -4.62
CA PRO A 118 9.29 -18.02 -4.50
C PRO A 118 10.44 -18.97 -4.13
N THR A 119 11.60 -18.80 -4.74
CA THR A 119 12.79 -19.61 -4.41
C THR A 119 13.32 -19.35 -2.99
N ARG A 120 12.93 -18.21 -2.38
CA ARG A 120 13.28 -17.82 -1.01
C ARG A 120 12.11 -17.13 -0.32
N SER A 121 11.63 -17.73 0.77
CA SER A 121 10.61 -17.16 1.66
C SER A 121 10.90 -17.60 3.10
N PRO A 122 10.28 -16.98 4.12
CA PRO A 122 10.32 -17.52 5.47
C PRO A 122 9.81 -18.96 5.45
N LYS A 123 10.52 -19.86 6.13
CA LYS A 123 10.11 -21.25 6.21
C LYS A 123 8.76 -21.33 6.90
N THR A 124 7.80 -21.96 6.24
CA THR A 124 6.46 -22.14 6.79
C THR A 124 6.50 -23.35 7.72
N VAL A 125 6.00 -23.18 8.93
CA VAL A 125 5.93 -24.25 9.93
C VAL A 125 4.54 -24.88 9.89
N LEU A 126 3.51 -24.04 9.89
CA LEU A 126 2.13 -24.46 9.98
C LEU A 126 1.21 -23.52 9.21
N LYS A 127 0.24 -24.08 8.50
CA LYS A 127 -0.86 -23.34 7.89
C LYS A 127 -2.16 -23.77 8.53
N ASN A 128 -3.09 -22.84 8.72
CA ASN A 128 -4.47 -23.16 9.08
C ASN A 128 -5.42 -22.53 8.06
N ILE A 129 -6.25 -23.36 7.43
CA ILE A 129 -7.25 -22.93 6.46
C ILE A 129 -8.59 -23.51 6.89
N ASN A 130 -9.48 -22.64 7.35
CA ASN A 130 -10.83 -23.01 7.80
C ASN A 130 -10.82 -24.09 8.90
N GLY A 131 -9.83 -24.05 9.79
CA GLY A 131 -9.72 -24.95 10.95
C GLY A 131 -9.03 -26.28 10.63
N ASN A 132 -8.49 -26.43 9.41
CA ASN A 132 -7.68 -27.58 9.03
C ASN A 132 -6.22 -27.15 9.00
N TYR A 133 -5.35 -27.98 9.57
CA TYR A 133 -3.92 -27.73 9.65
C TYR A 133 -3.17 -28.40 8.51
N PHE A 134 -2.15 -27.72 8.01
CA PHE A 134 -1.26 -28.24 6.99
C PHE A 134 0.20 -27.96 7.34
N ASP A 135 1.07 -28.93 7.07
CA ASP A 135 2.51 -28.80 7.23
C ASP A 135 3.15 -27.94 6.11
N THR A 136 4.48 -27.82 6.13
CA THR A 136 5.25 -27.09 5.10
C THR A 136 5.10 -27.65 3.68
N ASN A 137 4.68 -28.90 3.53
CA ASN A 137 4.53 -29.60 2.26
C ASN A 137 3.07 -29.66 1.80
N ASN A 138 2.15 -28.97 2.49
CA ASN A 138 0.71 -28.99 2.28
C ASN A 138 0.03 -30.33 2.61
N ASN A 139 0.66 -31.20 3.40
CA ASN A 139 -0.02 -32.39 3.93
C ASN A 139 -0.96 -31.98 5.06
N SER A 140 -2.17 -32.54 5.07
CA SER A 140 -3.10 -32.37 6.19
C SER A 140 -2.52 -33.03 7.45
N VAL A 141 -2.60 -32.34 8.58
CA VAL A 141 -2.17 -32.85 9.88
C VAL A 141 -3.27 -32.66 10.91
N ASP A 142 -3.31 -33.52 11.93
CA ASP A 142 -4.21 -33.36 13.06
C ASP A 142 -3.70 -32.30 14.05
N THR A 143 -4.52 -31.93 15.02
CA THR A 143 -4.19 -30.90 16.01
C THR A 143 -2.97 -31.26 16.86
N ALA A 144 -2.79 -32.54 17.20
CA ALA A 144 -1.65 -33.00 17.99
C ALA A 144 -0.33 -32.85 17.22
N SER A 145 -0.33 -33.25 15.95
CA SER A 145 0.81 -33.09 15.04
C SER A 145 1.08 -31.62 14.75
N ALA A 146 0.04 -30.80 14.57
CA ALA A 146 0.17 -29.36 14.40
C ALA A 146 0.83 -28.70 15.62
N ASN A 147 0.43 -29.08 16.84
CA ASN A 147 1.05 -28.59 18.07
C ASN A 147 2.52 -29.02 18.16
N LYS A 148 2.80 -30.28 17.87
CA LYS A 148 4.17 -30.82 17.84
C LYS A 148 5.06 -30.06 16.85
N LEU A 149 4.56 -29.77 15.64
CA LEU A 149 5.29 -28.97 14.64
C LEU A 149 5.64 -27.56 15.15
N LEU A 150 4.83 -26.96 16.02
CA LEU A 150 5.17 -25.66 16.62
C LEU A 150 6.24 -25.83 17.71
N LEU A 151 6.12 -26.86 18.56
CA LEU A 151 7.02 -27.09 19.69
C LEU A 151 8.43 -27.57 19.29
N GLU A 152 8.59 -28.21 18.14
CA GLU A 152 9.89 -28.71 17.67
C GLU A 152 10.83 -27.62 17.14
N HIS A 153 10.39 -26.35 17.09
CA HIS A 153 11.18 -25.23 16.59
C HIS A 153 11.89 -24.47 17.71
N ASN A 154 13.23 -24.42 17.62
CA ASN A 154 14.10 -23.71 18.57
C ASN A 154 14.32 -22.22 18.23
N SER A 155 13.51 -21.66 17.33
CA SER A 155 13.64 -20.28 16.85
C SER A 155 12.35 -19.52 17.06
N ASP A 156 12.44 -18.20 17.26
CA ASP A 156 11.28 -17.32 17.24
C ASP A 156 10.40 -17.59 16.01
N LEU A 157 9.10 -17.75 16.23
CA LEU A 157 8.11 -17.93 15.17
C LEU A 157 7.29 -16.65 15.01
N ILE A 158 6.75 -16.45 13.82
CA ILE A 158 5.83 -15.36 13.52
C ILE A 158 4.51 -15.94 13.03
N ILE A 159 3.43 -15.60 13.72
CA ILE A 159 2.06 -15.91 13.28
C ILE A 159 1.43 -14.68 12.61
N LYS A 160 0.74 -14.92 11.49
CA LYS A 160 0.12 -13.88 10.66
C LYS A 160 -1.26 -14.34 10.18
N PRO A 161 -2.26 -13.45 10.07
CA PRO A 161 -3.50 -13.81 9.40
C PRO A 161 -3.21 -14.01 7.90
N SER A 162 -3.78 -15.06 7.30
CA SER A 162 -3.40 -15.43 5.93
C SER A 162 -4.02 -14.54 4.85
N ARG A 163 -5.18 -13.91 5.13
CA ARG A 163 -5.98 -13.15 4.15
C ARG A 163 -6.02 -11.63 4.37
N THR A 164 -5.30 -11.12 5.37
CA THR A 164 -5.21 -9.68 5.67
C THR A 164 -3.86 -9.11 5.24
N ASN A 165 -3.82 -7.79 5.06
CA ASN A 165 -2.60 -7.03 4.75
C ASN A 165 -2.41 -5.96 5.84
N ASN A 166 -1.31 -5.21 5.76
CA ASN A 166 -0.97 -4.05 6.60
C ASN A 166 -0.43 -4.39 8.00
N GLY A 167 0.19 -5.55 8.20
CA GLY A 167 0.89 -5.87 9.44
C GLY A 167 0.02 -6.07 10.69
N LYS A 168 -1.32 -6.02 10.56
CA LYS A 168 -2.24 -6.20 11.70
C LYS A 168 -2.21 -7.64 12.19
N ARG A 169 -2.09 -7.82 13.51
CA ARG A 169 -2.02 -9.13 14.18
C ARG A 169 -0.84 -9.99 13.68
N ILE A 170 0.26 -9.36 13.28
CA ILE A 170 1.53 -10.09 13.19
C ILE A 170 2.09 -10.12 14.61
N VAL A 171 2.31 -11.31 15.14
CA VAL A 171 2.77 -11.51 16.51
C VAL A 171 3.92 -12.50 16.52
N LYS A 172 4.88 -12.30 17.41
CA LYS A 172 5.96 -13.25 17.66
C LYS A 172 5.47 -14.30 18.65
N LEU A 173 5.66 -15.57 18.29
CA LEU A 173 5.49 -16.69 19.20
C LEU A 173 6.87 -17.14 19.66
N LYS A 174 7.01 -17.36 20.96
CA LYS A 174 8.19 -18.01 21.54
C LYS A 174 7.84 -19.43 21.92
N VAL A 175 8.80 -20.33 21.79
CA VAL A 175 8.67 -21.73 22.19
C VAL A 175 9.73 -21.99 23.25
N GLU A 176 9.28 -22.25 24.47
CA GLU A 176 10.14 -22.46 25.65
C GLU A 176 9.49 -23.55 26.52
N ASP A 177 10.28 -24.48 27.05
CA ASP A 177 9.83 -25.55 27.97
C ASP A 177 8.55 -26.29 27.53
N GLU A 178 8.48 -26.71 26.25
CA GLU A 178 7.34 -27.39 25.63
C GLU A 178 6.03 -26.58 25.58
N ASN A 179 6.09 -25.26 25.79
CA ASN A 179 4.95 -24.35 25.72
C ASN A 179 5.14 -23.27 24.65
N ILE A 180 4.03 -22.68 24.20
CA ILE A 180 4.01 -21.61 23.20
C ILE A 180 3.57 -20.33 23.90
N TYR A 181 4.37 -19.27 23.81
CA TYR A 181 4.09 -18.00 24.43
C TYR A 181 3.75 -16.92 23.41
N LEU A 182 2.72 -16.15 23.70
CA LEU A 182 2.30 -14.96 22.96
C LEU A 182 2.26 -13.78 23.93
N ASP A 183 3.08 -12.75 23.67
CA ASP A 183 3.23 -11.58 24.55
C ASP A 183 3.51 -11.92 26.03
N GLY A 184 4.18 -13.05 26.28
CA GLY A 184 4.54 -13.54 27.62
C GLY A 184 3.51 -14.47 28.26
N GLU A 185 2.34 -14.64 27.64
CA GLU A 185 1.28 -15.53 28.13
C GLU A 185 1.34 -16.89 27.40
N ASP A 186 1.20 -17.98 28.15
CA ASP A 186 1.10 -19.33 27.58
C ASP A 186 -0.20 -19.49 26.79
N VAL A 187 -0.09 -19.98 25.55
CA VAL A 187 -1.20 -20.14 24.63
C VAL A 187 -1.20 -21.52 23.96
N THR A 188 -2.39 -22.13 23.93
CA THR A 188 -2.61 -23.34 23.13
C THR A 188 -2.87 -23.00 21.67
N ILE A 189 -2.73 -24.00 20.79
CA ILE A 189 -3.09 -23.87 19.38
C ILE A 189 -4.56 -23.48 19.15
N HIS A 190 -5.47 -23.84 20.07
CA HIS A 190 -6.89 -23.45 20.02
C HIS A 190 -7.06 -21.93 20.23
N HIS A 191 -6.30 -21.33 21.16
CA HIS A 191 -6.31 -19.87 21.33
C HIS A 191 -5.87 -19.15 20.05
N LEU A 192 -4.89 -19.71 19.34
CA LEU A 192 -4.44 -19.17 18.04
C LEU A 192 -5.55 -19.29 16.98
N GLU A 193 -6.29 -20.41 16.93
CA GLU A 193 -7.43 -20.55 16.01
C GLU A 193 -8.49 -19.48 16.21
N GLU A 194 -8.89 -19.24 17.46
CA GLU A 194 -9.89 -18.23 17.80
C GLU A 194 -9.40 -16.82 17.43
N MET A 195 -8.16 -16.49 17.81
CA MET A 195 -7.56 -15.18 17.55
C MET A 195 -7.48 -14.86 16.05
N TYR A 196 -7.21 -15.85 15.22
CA TYR A 196 -7.04 -15.68 13.77
C TYR A 196 -8.24 -16.14 12.95
N ALA A 197 -9.37 -16.43 13.59
CA ALA A 197 -10.58 -16.94 12.97
C ALA A 197 -10.28 -18.10 12.00
N LYS A 198 -9.43 -19.04 12.44
CA LYS A 198 -9.08 -20.26 11.70
C LYS A 198 -8.49 -20.01 10.31
N ASN A 199 -7.76 -18.90 10.14
CA ASN A 199 -7.09 -18.54 8.88
C ASN A 199 -5.76 -17.83 9.16
N PHE A 200 -4.70 -18.61 9.36
CA PHE A 200 -3.37 -18.09 9.66
C PHE A 200 -2.26 -18.93 9.03
N ILE A 201 -1.07 -18.35 9.06
CA ILE A 201 0.19 -18.99 8.73
C ILE A 201 1.18 -18.72 9.86
N VAL A 202 1.97 -19.73 10.22
CA VAL A 202 3.10 -19.64 11.15
C VAL A 202 4.39 -19.88 10.36
N GLN A 203 5.35 -18.97 10.50
CA GLN A 203 6.63 -19.02 9.79
C GLN A 203 7.77 -18.77 10.76
N GLU A 204 8.97 -19.23 10.43
CA GLU A 204 10.18 -18.85 11.17
C GLU A 204 10.41 -17.32 11.07
N ALA A 205 10.89 -16.71 12.16
CA ALA A 205 11.31 -15.32 12.14
C ALA A 205 12.52 -15.12 11.22
N ILE A 206 12.59 -13.94 10.59
CA ILE A 206 13.63 -13.63 9.61
C ILE A 206 14.80 -12.97 10.32
N GLU A 207 15.98 -13.51 10.13
CA GLU A 207 17.23 -12.83 10.44
C GLU A 207 17.62 -11.92 9.26
N GLN A 208 17.64 -10.60 9.51
CA GLN A 208 17.95 -9.61 8.49
C GLN A 208 19.44 -9.32 8.36
N HIS A 209 19.85 -8.91 7.16
CA HIS A 209 21.15 -8.30 6.94
C HIS A 209 21.34 -7.09 7.87
N SER A 210 22.51 -6.99 8.49
CA SER A 210 22.82 -5.93 9.46
C SER A 210 22.64 -4.52 8.89
N SER A 211 22.98 -4.30 7.61
CA SER A 211 22.78 -3.02 6.92
C SER A 211 21.31 -2.63 6.75
N MET A 212 20.40 -3.60 6.69
CA MET A 212 18.96 -3.33 6.60
C MET A 212 18.32 -3.20 8.00
N ALA A 213 18.85 -3.92 8.99
CA ALA A 213 18.35 -3.87 10.36
C ALA A 213 18.70 -2.55 11.08
N VAL A 214 19.87 -1.95 10.79
CA VAL A 214 20.43 -0.84 11.58
C VAL A 214 19.49 0.36 11.79
N PRO A 215 18.65 0.82 10.84
CA PRO A 215 17.81 1.99 11.09
C PRO A 215 16.73 1.72 12.14
N HIS A 216 16.25 0.49 12.22
CA HIS A 216 15.27 0.05 13.22
C HIS A 216 15.42 -1.46 13.51
N PRO A 217 16.28 -1.86 14.45
CA PRO A 217 16.61 -3.28 14.70
C PRO A 217 15.45 -4.11 15.26
N SER A 218 14.44 -3.46 15.84
CA SER A 218 13.29 -4.14 16.43
C SER A 218 12.27 -4.65 15.39
N SER A 219 12.40 -4.27 14.11
CA SER A 219 11.50 -4.71 13.02
C SER A 219 12.22 -5.43 11.91
N VAL A 220 11.45 -6.19 11.14
CA VAL A 220 11.83 -6.63 9.80
C VAL A 220 11.65 -5.44 8.84
N ASN A 221 12.73 -4.70 8.55
CA ASN A 221 12.74 -3.60 7.58
C ASN A 221 12.73 -4.14 6.14
N THR A 222 11.76 -3.78 5.33
CA THR A 222 11.58 -4.38 4.00
C THR A 222 11.79 -3.39 2.86
N LEU A 223 11.98 -3.93 1.67
CA LEU A 223 11.90 -3.23 0.41
C LEU A 223 10.48 -3.42 -0.15
N ARG A 224 9.84 -2.32 -0.54
CA ARG A 224 8.62 -2.29 -1.36
C ARG A 224 9.05 -2.13 -2.82
N LEU A 225 9.21 -3.24 -3.52
CA LEU A 225 9.55 -3.25 -4.95
C LEU A 225 8.28 -3.24 -5.82
N TYR A 226 8.31 -2.56 -6.95
CA TYR A 226 7.23 -2.58 -7.92
C TYR A 226 7.68 -3.27 -9.20
N THR A 227 6.81 -4.13 -9.74
CA THR A 227 7.00 -4.71 -11.07
C THR A 227 5.81 -4.38 -11.97
N PHE A 228 6.10 -4.26 -13.27
CA PHE A 228 5.12 -4.00 -14.31
C PHE A 228 5.35 -4.92 -15.51
N ARG A 229 4.41 -5.81 -15.79
CA ARG A 229 4.37 -6.57 -17.03
C ARG A 229 3.89 -5.64 -18.13
N TRP A 230 4.79 -5.35 -19.06
CA TRP A 230 4.52 -4.45 -20.17
C TRP A 230 5.07 -5.07 -21.45
N LYS A 231 4.20 -5.23 -22.45
CA LYS A 231 4.48 -5.97 -23.68
C LYS A 231 4.98 -7.38 -23.35
N GLN A 232 6.17 -7.75 -23.84
CA GLN A 232 6.74 -9.09 -23.72
C GLN A 232 7.65 -9.25 -22.48
N GLY A 233 7.70 -8.27 -21.56
CA GLY A 233 8.65 -8.30 -20.44
C GLY A 233 8.10 -7.78 -19.13
N ILE A 234 8.76 -8.17 -18.04
CA ILE A 234 8.49 -7.67 -16.69
C ILE A 234 9.56 -6.62 -16.34
N LYS A 235 9.11 -5.41 -16.08
CA LYS A 235 9.93 -4.24 -15.76
C LYS A 235 9.93 -4.01 -14.25
N TYR A 236 11.07 -3.56 -13.74
CA TYR A 236 11.16 -2.98 -12.41
C TYR A 236 10.72 -1.52 -12.50
N LEU A 237 10.03 -1.04 -11.46
CA LEU A 237 9.54 0.33 -11.34
C LEU A 237 10.16 1.01 -10.10
N PRO A 238 10.12 2.35 -10.01
CA PRO A 238 10.67 3.08 -8.86
C PRO A 238 10.13 2.54 -7.54
N SER A 239 11.03 2.22 -6.62
CA SER A 239 10.74 1.47 -5.40
C SER A 239 11.37 2.12 -4.18
N PHE A 240 10.93 1.71 -2.99
CA PHE A 240 11.37 2.31 -1.73
C PHE A 240 11.56 1.28 -0.62
N ALA A 241 12.36 1.60 0.37
CA ALA A 241 12.47 0.82 1.59
C ALA A 241 11.48 1.32 2.64
N ARG A 242 11.15 0.44 3.56
CA ARG A 242 10.32 0.69 4.72
C ARG A 242 11.10 0.32 5.97
N PHE A 243 11.08 1.21 6.94
CA PHE A 243 11.69 1.03 8.25
C PHE A 243 10.61 1.08 9.33
N GLY A 244 10.78 0.29 10.39
CA GLY A 244 9.89 0.28 11.55
C GLY A 244 9.76 1.62 12.26
N GLY A 245 8.92 1.63 13.28
CA GLY A 245 8.71 2.78 14.15
C GLY A 245 8.30 2.33 15.53
N ASN A 246 8.54 3.16 16.54
CA ASN A 246 8.10 2.92 17.93
C ASN A 246 8.48 1.54 18.50
N ASN A 247 9.60 0.95 18.07
CA ASN A 247 10.04 -0.40 18.46
C ASN A 247 9.04 -1.53 18.11
N HIS A 248 8.12 -1.29 17.17
CA HIS A 248 7.23 -2.33 16.66
C HIS A 248 8.00 -3.36 15.81
N ILE A 249 7.48 -4.60 15.75
CA ILE A 249 8.10 -5.68 14.97
C ILE A 249 7.90 -5.58 13.46
N ASN A 250 7.02 -4.68 12.99
CA ASN A 250 6.70 -4.48 11.59
C ASN A 250 7.08 -3.06 11.12
N ASP A 251 7.24 -2.90 9.82
CA ASP A 251 7.66 -1.67 9.15
C ASP A 251 6.50 -0.88 8.52
N ASN A 252 5.27 -1.14 8.96
CA ASN A 252 4.11 -0.49 8.39
C ASN A 252 4.07 1.00 8.79
N THR A 253 3.82 1.87 7.83
CA THR A 253 3.74 3.32 8.08
C THR A 253 2.61 3.69 9.05
N GLY A 254 1.49 2.95 9.00
CA GLY A 254 0.37 3.14 9.92
C GLY A 254 0.65 2.78 11.40
N THR A 255 1.82 2.22 11.71
CA THR A 255 2.32 1.98 13.09
C THR A 255 3.52 2.88 13.43
N GLY A 256 3.78 3.90 12.61
CA GLY A 256 4.89 4.85 12.78
C GLY A 256 6.12 4.53 11.93
N GLY A 257 6.03 3.57 11.02
CA GLY A 257 7.11 3.28 10.07
C GLY A 257 7.37 4.42 9.07
N LEU A 258 8.53 4.38 8.44
CA LEU A 258 9.02 5.37 7.50
C LEU A 258 9.33 4.75 6.15
N CYS A 259 9.13 5.50 5.06
CA CYS A 259 9.51 5.08 3.72
C CYS A 259 10.69 5.90 3.18
N LEU A 260 11.66 5.25 2.53
CA LEU A 260 12.86 5.89 1.98
C LEU A 260 13.07 5.47 0.52
N GLY A 261 13.17 6.44 -0.40
CA GLY A 261 13.35 6.15 -1.82
C GLY A 261 14.64 5.37 -2.10
N ILE A 262 14.61 4.55 -3.16
CA ILE A 262 15.76 3.77 -3.63
C ILE A 262 16.06 4.15 -5.08
N THR A 263 17.33 4.41 -5.37
CA THR A 263 17.83 4.61 -6.74
C THR A 263 17.94 3.28 -7.50
N ASP A 264 18.06 3.31 -8.83
CA ASP A 264 18.16 2.07 -9.63
C ASP A 264 19.39 1.20 -9.31
N THR A 265 20.41 1.80 -8.69
CA THR A 265 21.64 1.14 -8.22
C THR A 265 21.53 0.54 -6.81
N GLY A 266 20.39 0.71 -6.12
CA GLY A 266 20.18 0.20 -4.77
C GLY A 266 20.68 1.13 -3.66
N LYS A 267 21.13 2.35 -3.98
CA LYS A 267 21.40 3.39 -2.98
C LYS A 267 20.10 4.01 -2.47
N PHE A 268 20.07 4.36 -1.20
CA PHE A 268 18.97 5.08 -0.59
C PHE A 268 19.04 6.57 -0.90
N LEU A 269 17.86 7.21 -0.95
CA LEU A 269 17.77 8.67 -0.78
C LEU A 269 18.01 9.03 0.68
N ASN A 270 18.19 10.33 0.96
CA ASN A 270 18.61 10.79 2.29
C ASN A 270 17.45 11.30 3.17
N VAL A 271 16.23 11.31 2.64
CA VAL A 271 15.04 11.87 3.31
C VAL A 271 13.92 10.85 3.27
N ALA A 272 13.55 10.35 4.45
CA ALA A 272 12.42 9.46 4.63
C ALA A 272 11.10 10.23 4.74
N VAL A 273 9.99 9.56 4.46
CA VAL A 273 8.64 10.13 4.46
C VAL A 273 7.68 9.22 5.23
N ASP A 274 6.80 9.80 6.06
CA ASP A 274 5.72 9.07 6.76
C ASP A 274 4.38 9.10 6.00
N ASP A 275 3.34 8.46 6.54
CA ASP A 275 1.99 8.43 5.95
C ASP A 275 1.32 9.82 5.85
N ASP A 276 1.77 10.79 6.65
CA ASP A 276 1.29 12.16 6.68
C ASP A 276 2.12 13.09 5.77
N MET A 277 3.03 12.54 4.97
CA MET A 277 3.98 13.27 4.11
C MET A 277 4.99 14.15 4.86
N ARG A 278 5.23 13.89 6.15
CA ARG A 278 6.32 14.54 6.88
C ARG A 278 7.65 13.92 6.49
N THR A 279 8.69 14.75 6.45
CA THR A 279 10.04 14.34 6.04
C THR A 279 10.98 14.18 7.24
N TYR A 280 11.91 13.23 7.13
CA TYR A 280 12.85 12.88 8.20
C TYR A 280 14.23 12.59 7.62
N THR A 281 15.27 13.26 8.13
CA THR A 281 16.67 12.91 7.84
C THR A 281 17.23 11.87 8.81
N HIS A 282 16.60 11.76 9.98
CA HIS A 282 16.94 10.80 11.03
C HIS A 282 15.72 10.00 11.44
N HIS A 283 15.92 8.73 11.77
CA HIS A 283 14.88 7.87 12.26
C HIS A 283 14.36 8.36 13.63
N PRO A 284 13.04 8.59 13.82
CA PRO A 284 12.51 9.20 15.03
C PRO A 284 12.67 8.34 16.28
N THR A 285 12.63 7.01 16.14
CA THR A 285 12.84 6.07 17.26
C THR A 285 14.31 5.93 17.67
N THR A 286 15.22 5.71 16.72
CA THR A 286 16.60 5.30 16.99
C THR A 286 17.61 6.44 16.85
N GLY A 287 17.22 7.55 16.22
CA GLY A 287 18.12 8.66 15.88
C GLY A 287 19.05 8.35 14.70
N TYR A 288 18.89 7.21 14.02
CA TYR A 288 19.77 6.81 12.92
C TYR A 288 19.70 7.79 11.74
N CYS A 289 20.83 8.28 11.26
CA CYS A 289 20.93 9.19 10.11
C CYS A 289 20.78 8.40 8.80
N PHE A 290 19.75 8.68 8.00
CA PHE A 290 19.49 7.94 6.76
C PHE A 290 20.58 8.16 5.69
N ALA A 291 21.34 9.25 5.76
CA ALA A 291 22.46 9.50 4.85
C ALA A 291 23.64 8.54 5.07
N ASP A 292 23.72 7.90 6.24
CA ASP A 292 24.77 6.93 6.58
C ASP A 292 24.42 5.50 6.16
N LEU A 293 23.26 5.31 5.53
CA LEU A 293 22.75 3.99 5.17
C LEU A 293 23.50 3.40 3.98
N ASN A 294 24.12 2.24 4.19
CA ASN A 294 24.82 1.52 3.14
C ASN A 294 23.85 1.08 2.03
N PRO A 295 24.32 0.99 0.77
CA PRO A 295 23.50 0.47 -0.33
C PRO A 295 22.95 -0.94 -0.05
N ILE A 296 21.81 -1.25 -0.68
CA ILE A 296 21.17 -2.56 -0.54
C ILE A 296 22.10 -3.67 -1.08
N PRO A 297 22.40 -4.71 -0.28
CA PRO A 297 23.18 -5.85 -0.75
C PRO A 297 22.53 -6.55 -1.95
N ASN A 298 23.33 -6.90 -2.95
CA ASN A 298 22.92 -7.69 -4.13
C ASN A 298 21.64 -7.18 -4.82
N PHE A 299 21.47 -5.86 -4.94
CA PHE A 299 20.20 -5.28 -5.39
C PHE A 299 19.74 -5.72 -6.79
N ASP A 300 20.68 -5.99 -7.72
CA ASP A 300 20.31 -6.55 -9.03
C ASP A 300 19.70 -7.95 -8.93
N GLU A 301 20.19 -8.78 -8.00
CA GLU A 301 19.59 -10.10 -7.69
C GLU A 301 18.19 -9.92 -7.09
N VAL A 302 17.99 -8.93 -6.22
CA VAL A 302 16.68 -8.59 -5.65
C VAL A 302 15.69 -8.19 -6.75
N LYS A 303 16.11 -7.34 -7.70
CA LYS A 303 15.29 -6.94 -8.86
C LYS A 303 14.94 -8.14 -9.75
N GLN A 304 15.88 -9.06 -9.95
CA GLN A 304 15.64 -10.25 -10.76
C GLN A 304 14.68 -11.23 -10.05
N PHE A 305 14.88 -11.43 -8.75
CA PHE A 305 14.03 -12.26 -7.90
C PHE A 305 12.54 -11.87 -7.96
N VAL A 306 12.21 -10.57 -7.81
CA VAL A 306 10.81 -10.13 -7.88
C VAL A 306 10.20 -10.27 -9.28
N LYS A 307 11.02 -10.12 -10.34
CA LYS A 307 10.56 -10.38 -11.72
C LYS A 307 10.26 -11.85 -11.92
N ASP A 308 11.07 -12.75 -11.36
CA ASP A 308 10.86 -14.18 -11.44
C ASP A 308 9.61 -14.62 -10.67
N CYS A 309 9.39 -14.08 -9.46
CA CYS A 309 8.11 -14.27 -8.75
C CYS A 309 6.91 -13.77 -9.56
N HIS A 310 7.05 -12.62 -10.23
CA HIS A 310 5.97 -12.06 -11.06
C HIS A 310 5.62 -12.95 -12.26
N LYS A 311 6.54 -13.80 -12.76
CA LYS A 311 6.22 -14.74 -13.87
C LYS A 311 5.07 -15.68 -13.51
N ASN A 312 4.89 -16.04 -12.24
CA ASN A 312 3.85 -16.96 -11.79
C ASN A 312 2.49 -16.28 -11.54
N ILE A 313 2.43 -14.94 -11.54
CA ILE A 313 1.19 -14.18 -11.42
C ILE A 313 0.78 -13.63 -12.79
N LEU A 314 -0.15 -14.33 -13.45
CA LEU A 314 -0.53 -14.08 -14.84
C LEU A 314 -1.63 -13.03 -15.02
N HIS A 315 -2.44 -12.81 -13.99
CA HIS A 315 -3.66 -11.99 -14.08
C HIS A 315 -3.45 -10.53 -13.63
N LEU A 316 -2.26 -10.19 -13.16
CA LEU A 316 -1.94 -8.90 -12.55
C LEU A 316 -0.64 -8.38 -13.16
N ASP A 317 -0.74 -7.34 -13.98
CA ASP A 317 0.42 -6.76 -14.64
C ASP A 317 1.18 -5.80 -13.72
N VAL A 318 0.56 -5.21 -12.70
CA VAL A 318 1.23 -4.31 -11.76
C VAL A 318 1.18 -4.88 -10.35
N ILE A 319 2.34 -5.21 -9.78
CA ILE A 319 2.45 -5.83 -8.46
C ILE A 319 3.45 -5.06 -7.61
N SER A 320 3.15 -4.98 -6.32
CA SER A 320 4.08 -4.47 -5.32
C SER A 320 4.50 -5.58 -4.36
N TRP A 321 5.79 -5.72 -4.14
CA TRP A 321 6.42 -6.85 -3.44
C TRP A 321 7.09 -6.34 -2.18
N ASP A 322 6.80 -7.01 -1.06
CA ASP A 322 7.48 -6.78 0.20
C ASP A 322 8.59 -7.83 0.32
N ILE A 323 9.85 -7.37 0.27
CA ILE A 323 11.05 -8.23 0.29
C ILE A 323 11.92 -7.85 1.48
N ALA A 324 12.33 -8.83 2.28
CA ALA A 324 13.40 -8.64 3.26
C ALA A 324 14.75 -9.04 2.64
N ILE A 325 15.85 -8.55 3.21
CA ILE A 325 17.20 -9.01 2.87
C ILE A 325 17.72 -9.85 4.03
N SER A 326 18.06 -11.10 3.79
CA SER A 326 18.61 -12.01 4.82
C SER A 326 20.03 -11.65 5.22
N SER A 327 20.48 -12.25 6.32
CA SER A 327 21.87 -12.15 6.82
C SER A 327 22.95 -12.44 5.76
N ASP A 328 22.68 -13.30 4.76
CA ASP A 328 23.57 -13.57 3.61
C ASP A 328 23.47 -12.55 2.45
N GLY A 329 22.69 -11.48 2.60
CA GLY A 329 22.52 -10.41 1.62
C GLY A 329 21.59 -10.75 0.45
N LYS A 330 20.80 -11.84 0.51
CA LYS A 330 19.90 -12.27 -0.57
C LYS A 330 18.43 -11.95 -0.28
N PRO A 331 17.55 -11.92 -1.29
CA PRO A 331 16.14 -11.58 -1.09
C PRO A 331 15.34 -12.70 -0.38
N ILE A 332 14.39 -12.30 0.45
CA ILE A 332 13.36 -13.16 1.06
C ILE A 332 11.99 -12.55 0.74
N PHE A 333 11.13 -13.32 0.07
CA PHE A 333 9.75 -12.93 -0.22
C PHE A 333 8.88 -12.92 1.05
N ILE A 334 8.22 -11.80 1.33
CA ILE A 334 7.33 -11.65 2.50
C ILE A 334 5.87 -11.65 2.08
N GLU A 335 5.51 -10.75 1.16
CA GLU A 335 4.13 -10.52 0.75
C GLU A 335 4.06 -9.93 -0.66
N ALA A 336 3.00 -10.28 -1.40
CA ALA A 336 2.61 -9.60 -2.63
C ALA A 336 1.35 -8.74 -2.38
N ASN A 337 1.42 -7.49 -2.82
CA ASN A 337 0.39 -6.47 -2.66
C ASN A 337 -0.09 -6.01 -4.04
N PHE A 338 -1.36 -6.31 -4.36
CA PHE A 338 -1.93 -6.06 -5.70
C PHE A 338 -2.60 -4.68 -5.85
N SER A 339 -2.67 -3.92 -4.76
CA SER A 339 -3.24 -2.57 -4.74
C SER A 339 -2.37 -1.59 -3.95
N GLY A 340 -1.05 -1.85 -3.93
CA GLY A 340 -0.07 -1.04 -3.21
C GLY A 340 -0.13 0.44 -3.58
N PRO A 341 0.32 1.34 -2.71
CA PRO A 341 0.13 2.79 -2.86
C PRO A 341 1.13 3.38 -3.86
N LEU A 342 1.10 2.98 -5.14
CA LEU A 342 1.92 3.56 -6.22
C LEU A 342 1.85 5.08 -6.25
N TRP A 343 0.70 5.67 -5.88
CA TRP A 343 0.52 7.11 -5.82
C TRP A 343 1.45 7.78 -4.79
N LEU A 344 1.70 7.12 -3.65
CA LEU A 344 2.57 7.61 -2.58
C LEU A 344 4.04 7.36 -2.94
N GLY A 345 4.31 6.22 -3.61
CA GLY A 345 5.63 5.87 -4.13
C GLY A 345 6.27 7.02 -4.90
N GLN A 346 5.48 7.78 -5.68
CA GLN A 346 5.98 8.91 -6.46
C GLN A 346 6.71 9.97 -5.61
N PHE A 347 6.16 10.29 -4.43
CA PHE A 347 6.75 11.27 -3.51
C PHE A 347 8.00 10.72 -2.84
N ILE A 348 7.98 9.43 -2.48
CA ILE A 348 9.08 8.75 -1.79
C ILE A 348 10.28 8.56 -2.73
N THR A 349 10.03 8.14 -3.96
CA THR A 349 11.07 7.85 -4.97
C THR A 349 11.48 9.07 -5.77
N GLN A 350 10.73 10.17 -5.66
CA GLN A 350 10.90 11.38 -6.46
C GLN A 350 10.78 11.11 -7.97
N GLN A 351 9.92 10.16 -8.36
CA GLN A 351 9.76 9.72 -9.75
C GLN A 351 8.30 9.39 -10.07
N PRO A 352 7.85 9.52 -11.34
CA PRO A 352 6.53 9.05 -11.74
C PRO A 352 6.41 7.53 -11.58
N PRO A 353 5.18 6.99 -11.43
CA PRO A 353 4.97 5.63 -10.95
C PRO A 353 5.41 4.57 -11.97
N PHE A 354 5.45 4.92 -13.26
CA PHE A 354 5.89 4.06 -14.35
C PHE A 354 7.26 4.48 -14.91
N GLY A 355 7.98 5.41 -14.25
CA GLY A 355 9.26 5.92 -14.75
C GLY A 355 9.14 6.43 -16.19
N ASP A 356 10.07 5.98 -17.04
CA ASP A 356 10.13 6.35 -18.46
C ASP A 356 8.96 5.80 -19.29
N PHE A 357 8.24 4.80 -18.80
CA PHE A 357 7.07 4.24 -19.49
C PHE A 357 5.80 5.08 -19.29
N THR A 358 5.86 6.15 -18.50
CA THR A 358 4.65 6.88 -18.08
C THR A 358 3.85 7.40 -19.27
N GLU A 359 4.48 8.05 -20.25
CA GLU A 359 3.76 8.58 -21.41
C GLU A 359 3.09 7.47 -22.23
N GLU A 360 3.82 6.40 -22.52
CA GLU A 360 3.30 5.25 -23.27
C GLU A 360 2.11 4.60 -22.55
N VAL A 361 2.20 4.46 -21.23
CA VAL A 361 1.12 3.92 -20.38
C VAL A 361 -0.10 4.83 -20.43
N LEU A 362 0.07 6.16 -20.35
CA LEU A 362 -1.06 7.10 -20.40
C LEU A 362 -1.79 7.03 -21.74
N GLN A 363 -1.05 6.98 -22.85
CA GLN A 363 -1.62 6.89 -24.19
C GLN A 363 -2.37 5.56 -24.37
N HIS A 364 -1.76 4.44 -23.97
CA HIS A 364 -2.41 3.14 -24.02
C HIS A 364 -3.69 3.09 -23.19
N VAL A 365 -3.65 3.60 -21.95
CA VAL A 365 -4.82 3.62 -21.07
C VAL A 365 -5.91 4.50 -21.68
N SER A 366 -5.56 5.67 -22.21
CA SER A 366 -6.51 6.57 -22.90
C SER A 366 -7.25 5.85 -24.02
N ASP A 367 -6.53 5.12 -24.87
CA ASP A 367 -7.12 4.39 -25.99
C ASP A 367 -8.01 3.23 -25.52
N LYS A 368 -7.57 2.44 -24.55
CA LYS A 368 -8.37 1.33 -24.01
C LYS A 368 -9.64 1.79 -23.32
N LEU A 369 -9.61 2.94 -22.64
CA LEU A 369 -10.80 3.49 -21.97
C LEU A 369 -11.91 3.93 -22.93
N LYS A 370 -11.63 4.05 -24.24
CA LYS A 370 -12.65 4.32 -25.27
C LYS A 370 -13.57 3.12 -25.47
N THR A 371 -13.06 1.91 -25.27
CA THR A 371 -13.79 0.66 -25.57
C THR A 371 -14.03 -0.22 -24.34
N ILE A 372 -13.27 -0.02 -23.26
CA ILE A 372 -13.30 -0.87 -22.06
C ILE A 372 -13.62 -0.01 -20.82
N GLN A 373 -14.55 -0.50 -20.00
CA GLN A 373 -14.75 0.01 -18.65
C GLN A 373 -13.96 -0.84 -17.64
N PRO A 374 -12.92 -0.29 -16.98
CA PRO A 374 -12.07 -1.06 -16.08
C PRO A 374 -12.84 -1.59 -14.87
N LYS A 375 -12.56 -2.83 -14.49
CA LYS A 375 -13.22 -3.50 -13.37
C LYS A 375 -12.52 -3.16 -12.05
N LEU A 376 -13.13 -2.27 -11.28
CA LEU A 376 -12.56 -1.82 -10.00
C LEU A 376 -12.44 -2.97 -8.99
N MET A 377 -11.53 -2.82 -8.03
CA MET A 377 -11.45 -3.71 -6.86
C MET A 377 -12.83 -3.88 -6.21
N LYS A 378 -13.09 -5.07 -5.64
CA LYS A 378 -14.36 -5.38 -4.94
C LYS A 378 -14.75 -4.30 -3.92
N LYS A 379 -13.80 -3.84 -3.09
CA LYS A 379 -14.06 -2.77 -2.10
C LYS A 379 -14.51 -1.44 -2.72
N ASP A 380 -13.94 -1.07 -3.88
CA ASP A 380 -14.27 0.19 -4.55
C ASP A 380 -15.62 0.08 -5.28
N ARG A 381 -15.92 -1.08 -5.87
CA ARG A 381 -17.26 -1.39 -6.42
C ARG A 381 -18.34 -1.30 -5.34
N LEU A 382 -18.12 -1.95 -4.20
CA LEU A 382 -19.06 -1.90 -3.06
C LEU A 382 -19.24 -0.47 -2.53
N LYS A 383 -18.15 0.31 -2.43
CA LYS A 383 -18.23 1.73 -2.03
C LYS A 383 -19.04 2.55 -3.03
N LYS A 384 -18.86 2.29 -4.33
CA LYS A 384 -19.64 2.95 -5.40
C LYS A 384 -21.13 2.61 -5.29
N GLN A 385 -21.46 1.32 -5.19
CA GLN A 385 -22.84 0.84 -5.02
C GLN A 385 -23.50 1.42 -3.76
N LYS A 386 -22.79 1.48 -2.63
CA LYS A 386 -23.30 2.13 -1.41
C LYS A 386 -23.60 3.61 -1.60
N LYS A 387 -22.80 4.33 -2.39
CA LYS A 387 -23.04 5.74 -2.71
C LYS A 387 -24.28 5.88 -3.60
N GLU A 388 -24.38 5.09 -4.66
CA GLU A 388 -25.53 5.06 -5.58
C GLU A 388 -26.83 4.73 -4.83
N MET A 389 -26.83 3.71 -3.97
CA MET A 389 -27.99 3.37 -3.13
C MET A 389 -28.39 4.51 -2.19
N LYS A 390 -27.42 5.25 -1.62
CA LYS A 390 -27.70 6.40 -0.75
C LYS A 390 -28.35 7.55 -1.53
N GLU A 391 -27.89 7.80 -2.74
CA GLU A 391 -28.45 8.83 -3.63
C GLU A 391 -29.88 8.46 -4.06
N THR A 392 -30.10 7.22 -4.51
CA THR A 392 -31.45 6.72 -4.84
C THR A 392 -32.39 6.79 -3.65
N ARG A 393 -31.94 6.44 -2.45
CA ARG A 393 -32.75 6.57 -1.23
C ARG A 393 -33.15 8.03 -0.96
N GLY A 394 -32.23 8.98 -1.14
CA GLY A 394 -32.52 10.41 -1.01
C GLY A 394 -33.60 10.88 -2.00
N GLN A 395 -33.51 10.46 -3.27
CA GLN A 395 -34.53 10.77 -4.29
C GLN A 395 -35.90 10.16 -3.94
N VAL A 396 -35.93 8.93 -3.43
CA VAL A 396 -37.17 8.29 -2.98
C VAL A 396 -37.79 9.05 -1.80
N ASP A 397 -36.98 9.51 -0.86
CA ASP A 397 -37.47 10.28 0.29
C ASP A 397 -38.02 11.66 -0.13
N GLU A 398 -37.40 12.32 -1.12
CA GLU A 398 -37.89 13.57 -1.72
C GLU A 398 -39.22 13.36 -2.47
N LEU A 399 -39.33 12.31 -3.29
CA LEU A 399 -40.58 11.96 -3.98
C LEU A 399 -41.71 11.61 -3.01
N LYS A 400 -41.39 10.99 -1.86
CA LYS A 400 -42.39 10.73 -0.80
C LYS A 400 -42.87 12.02 -0.16
N ALA A 401 -41.99 12.99 0.06
CA ALA A 401 -42.36 14.31 0.59
C ALA A 401 -43.28 15.06 -0.38
N GLN A 402 -42.91 15.15 -1.66
CA GLN A 402 -43.73 15.77 -2.71
C GLN A 402 -45.11 15.09 -2.86
N ASN A 403 -45.16 13.76 -2.83
CA ASN A 403 -46.44 13.03 -2.86
C ASN A 403 -47.32 13.30 -1.63
N LYS A 404 -46.72 13.53 -0.46
CA LYS A 404 -47.46 13.88 0.75
C LYS A 404 -48.08 15.28 0.60
N GLU A 405 -47.31 16.26 0.12
CA GLU A 405 -47.79 17.62 -0.14
C GLU A 405 -48.92 17.64 -1.16
N LEU A 406 -48.79 16.93 -2.28
CA LEU A 406 -49.84 16.80 -3.30
C LEU A 406 -51.13 16.21 -2.73
N LYS A 407 -51.03 15.19 -1.87
CA LYS A 407 -52.20 14.61 -1.19
C LYS A 407 -52.87 15.59 -0.23
N GLU A 408 -52.09 16.41 0.47
CA GLU A 408 -52.63 17.47 1.34
C GLU A 408 -53.30 18.58 0.53
N MET A 409 -52.75 18.96 -0.62
CA MET A 409 -53.37 19.91 -1.55
C MET A 409 -54.67 19.38 -2.15
N LEU A 410 -54.70 18.11 -2.59
CA LEU A 410 -55.93 17.46 -3.07
C LEU A 410 -57.02 17.47 -1.99
N LYS A 411 -56.69 17.08 -0.76
CA LYS A 411 -57.62 17.12 0.38
C LYS A 411 -58.14 18.52 0.70
N LYS A 412 -57.35 19.57 0.48
CA LYS A 412 -57.83 20.96 0.65
C LYS A 412 -58.80 21.34 -0.46
N LYS A 413 -58.46 21.00 -1.72
CA LYS A 413 -59.31 21.29 -2.88
C LYS A 413 -60.65 20.57 -2.82
N ASP A 414 -60.66 19.31 -2.35
CA ASP A 414 -61.88 18.54 -2.12
C ASP A 414 -62.77 19.10 -1.00
N LYS A 415 -62.23 19.95 -0.11
CA LYS A 415 -63.01 20.65 0.94
C LYS A 415 -63.53 22.02 0.48
N GLU A 416 -62.99 22.55 -0.60
CA GLU A 416 -63.38 23.84 -1.19
C GLU A 416 -64.47 23.69 -2.26
N LEU A 417 -64.64 22.47 -2.80
CA LEU A 417 -65.76 22.03 -3.62
C LEU A 417 -66.91 21.51 -2.75
#